data_AF-E3I399-F1
#
_entry.id   AF-E3I399-F1
#
_cell.length_a   1.000
_cell.length_b   1.000
_cell.length_c   1.000
_cell.angle_alpha   90.00
_cell.angle_beta   90.00
_cell.angle_gamma   90.00
#
_symmetry.space_group_name_H-M   'P 1'
#
loop_
_entity.id
_entity.type
_entity.pdbx_description
1 polymer ?
#
loop_
_entity_poly.entity_id
_entity_poly.type
_entity_poly.pdbx_seq_one_letter_code
_entity_poly.pdbx_strand_id
1 'polypeptide(L)'
;MHGTPRKTVRAAAVLALTLLALPCAAQTDSGIDPCARMEVLPGSKLFAENCTFCHGPDGKGGGILAKEMKLTPPDLTTLAERSNGAFPTEYVFKLLKGESGKSHGGMPNWKSIFTDECGAAPANRAVTELGVYVKGIQAK
;
A
#
# COMPACT_ATOMS: atom_id res chain seq x y z
N MET A 1 28.30 47.22 59.32
CA MET A 1 26.87 47.49 59.62
C MET A 1 26.08 47.10 58.40
N HIS A 2 25.52 45.88 58.38
CA HIS A 2 24.77 45.34 57.24
C HIS A 2 23.33 45.06 57.68
N GLY A 3 22.38 45.38 56.78
CA GLY A 3 20.97 45.66 57.08
C GLY A 3 20.07 44.47 57.44
N THR A 4 18.87 44.84 57.88
CA THR A 4 17.80 44.02 58.45
C THR A 4 16.89 43.40 57.34
N PRO A 5 15.74 42.76 57.66
CA PRO A 5 15.53 41.31 57.48
C PRO A 5 14.51 41.01 56.36
N ARG A 6 14.55 39.82 55.75
CA ARG A 6 13.51 39.41 54.79
C ARG A 6 12.71 38.21 55.30
N LYS A 7 11.42 38.50 55.48
CA LYS A 7 10.35 37.71 56.07
C LYS A 7 10.20 36.35 55.37
N THR A 8 10.02 35.31 56.17
CA THR A 8 9.58 33.98 55.77
C THR A 8 8.14 34.05 55.27
N VAL A 9 7.88 33.68 54.02
CA VAL A 9 6.53 33.35 53.55
C VAL A 9 6.58 31.89 53.10
N ARG A 10 6.03 31.02 53.95
CA ARG A 10 5.73 29.64 53.58
C ARG A 10 4.58 29.67 52.58
N ALA A 11 4.89 29.56 51.29
CA ALA A 11 3.88 29.31 50.27
C ALA A 11 3.46 27.85 50.39
N ALA A 12 2.22 27.63 50.85
CA ALA A 12 1.58 26.32 50.89
C ALA A 12 1.48 25.75 49.47
N ALA A 13 1.94 24.51 49.32
CA ALA A 13 1.75 23.72 48.11
C ALA A 13 0.24 23.46 47.92
N VAL A 14 -0.34 23.99 46.83
CA VAL A 14 -1.65 23.55 46.35
C VAL A 14 -1.42 22.71 45.11
N LEU A 15 -1.39 21.40 45.33
CA LEU A 15 -1.34 20.34 44.35
C LEU A 15 -2.75 20.18 43.76
N ALA A 16 -2.92 20.44 42.45
CA ALA A 16 -4.01 19.87 41.65
C ALA A 16 -3.77 20.13 40.15
N LEU A 17 -2.73 19.50 39.57
CA LEU A 17 -2.66 19.36 38.12
C LEU A 17 -3.41 18.07 37.77
N THR A 18 -4.73 18.17 37.58
CA THR A 18 -5.53 17.07 37.04
C THR A 18 -5.10 16.88 35.58
N LEU A 19 -4.16 15.97 35.35
CA LEU A 19 -3.96 15.40 34.02
C LEU A 19 -5.29 14.79 33.59
N LEU A 20 -5.98 15.43 32.63
CA LEU A 20 -6.94 14.71 31.81
C LEU A 20 -6.14 13.64 31.08
N ALA A 21 -6.15 12.42 31.62
CA ALA A 21 -5.91 11.23 30.84
C ALA A 21 -7.01 11.21 29.78
N LEU A 22 -6.71 11.73 28.59
CA LEU A 22 -7.49 11.40 27.41
C LEU A 22 -7.42 9.87 27.33
N PRO A 23 -8.54 9.14 27.49
CA PRO A 23 -8.53 7.75 27.11
C PRO A 23 -8.13 7.75 25.65
N CYS A 24 -7.01 7.09 25.36
CA CYS A 24 -6.65 6.71 24.02
C CYS A 24 -7.84 5.90 23.54
N ALA A 25 -8.77 6.53 22.82
CA ALA A 25 -9.82 5.82 22.13
C ALA A 25 -9.06 4.93 21.15
N ALA A 26 -8.90 3.67 21.55
CA ALA A 26 -8.35 2.63 20.71
C ALA A 26 -9.10 2.76 19.39
N GLN A 27 -8.37 3.13 18.35
CA GLN A 27 -8.91 3.32 17.03
C GLN A 27 -9.62 2.01 16.69
N THR A 28 -10.94 2.07 16.49
CA THR A 28 -11.73 0.91 16.10
C THR A 28 -11.22 0.49 14.74
N ASP A 29 -10.39 -0.56 14.73
CA ASP A 29 -10.17 -1.41 13.57
C ASP A 29 -11.54 -1.67 12.93
N SER A 30 -11.65 -1.48 11.62
CA SER A 30 -12.94 -1.48 10.92
C SER A 30 -13.62 -2.86 10.90
N GLY A 31 -13.09 -3.84 11.63
CA GLY A 31 -13.69 -5.15 11.88
C GLY A 31 -13.76 -6.06 10.66
N ILE A 32 -13.18 -5.64 9.53
CA ILE A 32 -13.12 -6.44 8.30
C ILE A 32 -11.73 -7.04 8.21
N ASP A 33 -11.68 -8.38 8.26
CA ASP A 33 -10.47 -9.17 8.00
C ASP A 33 -9.83 -8.72 6.67
N PRO A 34 -8.56 -8.25 6.69
CA PRO A 34 -7.83 -7.87 5.48
C PRO A 34 -7.82 -8.97 4.41
N CYS A 35 -7.83 -10.24 4.83
CA CYS A 35 -7.78 -11.37 3.92
C CYS A 35 -9.14 -11.66 3.29
N ALA A 36 -10.22 -11.61 4.05
CA ALA A 36 -11.57 -11.61 3.50
C ALA A 36 -11.80 -10.42 2.55
N ARG A 37 -11.24 -9.25 2.86
CA ARG A 37 -11.30 -8.08 1.97
C ARG A 37 -10.58 -8.36 0.65
N MET A 38 -9.35 -8.86 0.67
CA MET A 38 -8.58 -9.16 -0.54
C MET A 38 -9.34 -10.06 -1.53
N GLU A 39 -10.12 -11.02 -1.01
CA GLU A 39 -10.92 -11.93 -1.83
C GLU A 39 -12.08 -11.24 -2.57
N VAL A 40 -12.62 -10.14 -2.04
CA VAL A 40 -13.79 -9.44 -2.61
C VAL A 40 -13.46 -8.12 -3.30
N LEU A 41 -12.24 -7.60 -3.16
CA LEU A 41 -11.86 -6.34 -3.78
C LEU A 41 -11.82 -6.43 -5.32
N PRO A 42 -12.32 -5.40 -6.03
CA PRO A 42 -12.13 -5.32 -7.47
C PRO A 42 -10.66 -5.05 -7.79
N GLY A 43 -10.22 -5.49 -8.97
CA GLY A 43 -8.83 -5.33 -9.42
C GLY A 43 -8.34 -3.89 -9.45
N SER A 44 -9.22 -2.92 -9.72
CA SER A 44 -8.89 -1.49 -9.68
C SER A 44 -8.43 -1.02 -8.30
N LYS A 45 -9.05 -1.56 -7.24
CA LYS A 45 -8.73 -1.20 -5.87
C LYS A 45 -7.48 -1.92 -5.37
N LEU A 46 -7.33 -3.19 -5.72
CA LEU A 46 -6.08 -3.92 -5.50
C LEU A 46 -4.91 -3.22 -6.21
N PHE A 47 -5.12 -2.74 -7.44
CA PHE A 47 -4.12 -1.98 -8.18
C PHE A 47 -3.77 -0.66 -7.49
N ALA A 48 -4.77 0.09 -7.02
CA ALA A 48 -4.58 1.33 -6.28
C ALA A 48 -3.69 1.12 -5.05
N GLU A 49 -3.94 0.05 -4.29
CA GLU A 49 -3.25 -0.28 -3.04
C GLU A 49 -1.82 -0.79 -3.26
N ASN A 50 -1.58 -1.55 -4.34
CA ASN A 50 -0.34 -2.33 -4.49
C ASN A 50 0.55 -1.88 -5.65
N CYS A 51 -0.02 -1.33 -6.72
CA CYS A 51 0.70 -1.15 -7.99
C CYS A 51 1.08 0.30 -8.29
N THR A 52 0.33 1.27 -7.75
CA THR A 52 0.47 2.71 -8.09
C THR A 52 1.80 3.31 -7.65
N PHE A 53 2.42 2.77 -6.60
CA PHE A 53 3.75 3.19 -6.14
C PHE A 53 4.83 3.03 -7.21
N CYS A 54 4.65 2.09 -8.15
CA CYS A 54 5.56 1.89 -9.28
C CYS A 54 4.94 2.33 -10.61
N HIS A 55 3.70 1.89 -10.89
CA HIS A 55 3.03 2.11 -12.17
C HIS A 55 2.21 3.40 -12.25
N GLY A 56 2.16 4.21 -11.20
CA GLY A 56 1.34 5.41 -11.15
C GLY A 56 -0.17 5.12 -11.04
N PRO A 57 -0.98 6.13 -10.68
CA PRO A 57 -2.44 5.99 -10.55
C PRO A 57 -3.14 5.74 -11.90
N ASP A 58 -2.55 6.18 -13.00
CA ASP A 58 -3.04 6.00 -14.37
C ASP A 58 -2.45 4.77 -15.08
N GLY A 59 -1.59 4.01 -14.39
CA GLY A 59 -0.92 2.82 -14.92
C GLY A 59 0.20 3.12 -15.92
N LYS A 60 0.58 4.38 -16.14
CA LYS A 60 1.55 4.77 -17.18
C LYS A 60 3.02 4.69 -16.75
N GLY A 61 3.28 4.26 -15.51
CA GLY A 61 4.61 4.30 -14.89
C GLY A 61 4.80 5.53 -14.00
N GLY A 62 6.04 5.79 -13.59
CA GLY A 62 6.39 7.03 -12.90
C GLY A 62 5.89 7.15 -11.45
N GLY A 63 5.50 6.03 -10.83
CA GLY A 63 5.16 6.01 -9.41
C GLY A 63 6.33 6.46 -8.52
N ILE A 64 6.01 6.91 -7.31
CA ILE A 64 6.99 7.53 -6.39
C ILE A 64 8.13 6.54 -6.07
N LEU A 65 7.80 5.30 -5.75
CA LEU A 65 8.79 4.26 -5.44
C LEU A 65 9.66 3.93 -6.65
N ALA A 66 9.07 3.92 -7.86
CA ALA A 66 9.85 3.73 -9.09
C ALA A 66 10.93 4.81 -9.26
N LYS A 67 10.63 6.07 -8.93
CA LYS A 67 11.61 7.17 -9.01
C LYS A 67 12.74 7.00 -7.98
N GLU A 68 12.39 6.69 -6.73
CA GLU A 68 13.36 6.50 -5.65
C GLU A 68 14.30 5.33 -5.93
N MET A 69 13.74 4.22 -6.42
CA MET A 69 14.49 3.01 -6.74
C MET A 69 15.11 3.01 -8.14
N LYS A 70 14.97 4.11 -8.90
CA LYS A 70 15.44 4.24 -10.29
C LYS A 70 14.94 3.10 -11.20
N LEU A 71 13.70 2.68 -10.97
CA LEU A 71 13.00 1.70 -11.79
C LEU A 71 12.22 2.44 -12.89
N THR A 72 12.07 1.78 -14.03
CA THR A 72 11.24 2.27 -15.13
C THR A 72 10.15 1.25 -15.45
N PRO A 73 9.10 1.12 -14.60
CA PRO A 73 7.97 0.26 -14.90
C PRO A 73 7.32 0.68 -16.23
N PRO A 74 6.91 -0.26 -17.09
CA PRO A 74 6.29 0.07 -18.35
C PRO A 74 4.93 0.77 -18.15
N ASP A 75 4.55 1.56 -19.15
CA ASP A 75 3.16 2.00 -19.32
C ASP A 75 2.28 0.78 -19.53
N LEU A 76 1.42 0.46 -18.57
CA LEU A 76 0.55 -0.71 -18.61
C LEU A 76 -0.62 -0.52 -19.57
N THR A 77 -0.93 0.71 -20.00
CA THR A 77 -2.06 1.01 -20.90
C THR A 77 -1.77 0.67 -22.37
N THR A 78 -0.51 0.41 -22.73
CA THR A 78 -0.06 0.14 -24.10
C THR A 78 0.42 -1.30 -24.31
N LEU A 79 0.05 -2.24 -23.43
CA LEU A 79 0.47 -3.65 -23.54
C LEU A 79 -0.12 -4.35 -24.77
N ALA A 80 -1.38 -4.11 -25.08
CA ALA A 80 -2.04 -4.69 -26.25
C ALA A 80 -1.41 -4.19 -27.56
N GLU A 81 -1.21 -2.87 -27.68
CA GLU A 81 -0.54 -2.25 -28.83
C GLU A 81 0.84 -2.88 -29.06
N ARG A 82 1.67 -2.97 -28.02
CA ARG A 82 3.01 -3.57 -28.07
C ARG A 82 3.02 -5.09 -28.28
N SER A 83 1.85 -5.73 -28.21
CA SER A 83 1.64 -7.17 -28.43
C SER A 83 0.70 -7.40 -29.63
N ASN A 84 0.95 -6.70 -30.73
CA ASN A 84 0.25 -6.87 -32.02
C ASN A 84 -1.28 -6.69 -31.92
N GLY A 85 -1.72 -5.74 -31.08
CA GLY A 85 -3.13 -5.42 -30.85
C GLY A 85 -3.87 -6.38 -29.91
N ALA A 86 -3.23 -7.42 -29.40
CA ALA A 86 -3.83 -8.37 -28.47
C ALA A 86 -3.20 -8.27 -27.08
N PHE A 87 -4.03 -8.23 -26.03
CA PHE A 87 -3.53 -8.19 -24.66
C PHE A 87 -2.78 -9.49 -24.30
N PRO A 88 -1.50 -9.41 -23.87
CA PRO A 88 -0.66 -10.58 -23.63
C PRO A 88 -0.98 -11.24 -22.27
N THR A 89 -2.16 -11.85 -22.18
CA THR A 89 -2.75 -12.38 -20.93
C THR A 89 -1.79 -13.32 -20.20
N GLU A 90 -1.29 -14.35 -20.88
CA GLU A 90 -0.40 -15.35 -20.29
C GLU A 90 0.88 -14.73 -19.71
N TYR A 91 1.45 -13.76 -20.42
CA TYR A 91 2.65 -13.06 -19.97
C TYR A 91 2.38 -12.22 -18.71
N VAL A 92 1.27 -11.47 -18.68
CA VAL A 92 0.89 -10.65 -17.51
C VAL A 92 0.63 -11.54 -16.29
N PHE A 93 -0.07 -12.66 -16.46
CA PHE A 93 -0.31 -13.58 -15.35
C PHE A 93 0.97 -14.25 -14.85
N LYS A 94 1.91 -14.59 -15.76
CA LYS A 94 3.24 -15.06 -15.34
C LYS A 94 4.00 -14.02 -14.53
N LEU A 95 3.93 -12.73 -14.89
CA LEU A 95 4.54 -11.65 -14.12
C LEU A 95 3.94 -11.51 -12.72
N LEU A 96 2.60 -11.47 -12.61
CA LEU A 96 1.90 -11.37 -11.32
C LEU A 96 2.22 -12.56 -10.39
N LYS A 97 2.46 -13.74 -10.96
CA LYS A 97 2.84 -14.96 -10.24
C LYS A 97 4.34 -15.08 -9.98
N GLY A 98 5.17 -14.15 -10.48
CA GLY A 98 6.63 -14.22 -10.42
C GLY A 98 7.23 -15.39 -11.22
N GLU A 99 6.49 -15.94 -12.18
CA GLU A 99 6.88 -17.09 -13.02
C GLU A 99 7.61 -16.65 -14.31
N SER A 100 7.80 -15.36 -14.54
CA SER A 100 8.46 -14.81 -15.74
C SER A 100 9.99 -14.93 -15.73
N GLY A 101 10.60 -15.54 -14.71
CA GLY A 101 12.06 -15.62 -14.54
C GLY A 101 12.61 -14.51 -13.63
N LYS A 102 13.73 -13.86 -14.02
CA LYS A 102 14.32 -12.77 -13.22
C LYS A 102 13.23 -11.74 -12.89
N SER A 103 12.99 -11.51 -11.60
CA SER A 103 12.08 -10.48 -11.07
C SER A 103 12.17 -9.25 -11.96
N HIS A 104 11.08 -8.95 -12.66
CA HIS A 104 11.09 -8.02 -13.78
C HIS A 104 11.50 -6.63 -13.29
N GLY A 105 12.78 -6.28 -13.41
CA GLY A 105 13.32 -5.00 -12.95
C GLY A 105 12.92 -4.60 -11.53
N GLY A 106 12.77 -5.56 -10.59
CA GLY A 106 12.33 -5.26 -9.22
C GLY A 106 10.82 -5.35 -8.94
N MET A 107 10.00 -5.81 -9.90
CA MET A 107 8.58 -6.10 -9.66
C MET A 107 8.43 -7.29 -8.68
N PRO A 108 7.62 -7.15 -7.60
CA PRO A 108 7.43 -8.23 -6.63
C PRO A 108 6.65 -9.42 -7.19
N ASN A 109 6.85 -10.61 -6.60
CA ASN A 109 5.97 -11.75 -6.82
C ASN A 109 4.69 -11.57 -6.01
N TRP A 110 3.69 -10.93 -6.62
CA TRP A 110 2.43 -10.60 -5.96
C TRP A 110 1.64 -11.83 -5.51
N LYS A 111 1.63 -12.92 -6.29
CA LYS A 111 0.97 -14.16 -5.85
C LYS A 111 1.58 -14.69 -4.55
N SER A 112 2.92 -14.70 -4.44
CA SER A 112 3.59 -15.14 -3.21
C SER A 112 3.23 -14.24 -2.04
N ILE A 113 3.37 -12.91 -2.21
CA ILE A 113 3.08 -11.93 -1.16
C ILE A 113 1.65 -12.09 -0.63
N PHE A 114 0.67 -12.14 -1.53
CA PHE A 114 -0.73 -12.31 -1.12
C PHE A 114 -1.00 -13.69 -0.49
N THR A 115 -0.26 -14.73 -0.91
CA THR A 115 -0.38 -16.06 -0.31
C THR A 115 0.20 -16.06 1.10
N ASP A 116 1.32 -15.38 1.31
CA ASP A 116 1.98 -15.27 2.61
C ASP A 116 1.14 -14.43 3.58
N GLU A 117 0.45 -13.40 3.08
CA GLU A 117 -0.44 -12.54 3.86
C GLU A 117 -1.77 -13.22 4.20
N CYS A 118 -2.40 -13.89 3.23
CA CYS A 118 -3.82 -14.25 3.30
C CYS A 118 -4.17 -15.65 2.80
N GLY A 119 -3.18 -16.46 2.45
CA GLY A 119 -3.37 -17.80 1.92
C GLY A 119 -3.74 -17.84 0.44
N ALA A 120 -3.73 -19.06 -0.11
CA ALA A 120 -3.77 -19.26 -1.56
C ALA A 120 -5.07 -18.81 -2.24
N ALA A 121 -6.22 -18.93 -1.57
CA ALA A 121 -7.52 -18.62 -2.18
C ALA A 121 -7.69 -17.10 -2.41
N PRO A 122 -7.54 -16.22 -1.40
CA PRO A 122 -7.55 -14.78 -1.61
C PRO A 122 -6.46 -14.32 -2.60
N ALA A 123 -5.27 -14.90 -2.53
CA ALA A 123 -4.17 -14.57 -3.43
C ALA A 123 -4.50 -14.86 -4.91
N ASN A 124 -5.05 -16.04 -5.20
CA ASN A 124 -5.44 -16.40 -6.57
C ASN A 124 -6.51 -15.45 -7.10
N ARG A 125 -7.50 -15.12 -6.27
CA ARG A 125 -8.56 -14.17 -6.61
C ARG A 125 -8.01 -12.77 -6.90
N ALA A 126 -7.12 -12.26 -6.04
CA ALA A 126 -6.49 -10.96 -6.23
C ALA A 126 -5.66 -10.89 -7.52
N VAL A 127 -4.88 -11.94 -7.82
CA VAL A 127 -4.10 -12.03 -9.07
C VAL A 127 -5.01 -12.04 -10.30
N THR A 128 -6.14 -12.76 -10.26
CA THR A 128 -7.14 -12.74 -11.33
C THR A 128 -7.71 -11.34 -11.54
N GLU A 129 -8.15 -10.69 -10.47
CA GLU A 129 -8.75 -9.37 -10.54
C GLU A 129 -7.75 -8.31 -11.03
N LEU A 130 -6.50 -8.36 -10.58
CA LEU A 130 -5.42 -7.49 -11.10
C LEU A 130 -5.19 -7.71 -12.60
N GLY A 131 -5.09 -8.96 -13.06
CA GLY A 131 -4.91 -9.26 -14.48
C GLY A 131 -6.07 -8.76 -15.35
N VAL A 132 -7.30 -8.91 -14.86
CA VAL A 132 -8.51 -8.40 -15.51
C VAL A 132 -8.51 -6.87 -15.56
N TYR A 133 -8.15 -6.20 -14.47
CA TYR A 133 -8.07 -4.74 -14.43
C TYR A 133 -7.01 -4.21 -15.40
N VAL A 134 -5.81 -4.78 -15.40
CA VAL A 134 -4.73 -4.38 -16.32
C VAL A 134 -5.17 -4.58 -17.78
N LYS A 135 -5.91 -5.65 -18.09
CA LYS A 135 -6.54 -5.84 -19.41
C LYS A 135 -7.58 -4.76 -19.73
N GLY A 136 -8.33 -4.29 -18.74
CA GLY A 136 -9.39 -3.31 -18.90
C GLY A 136 -8.90 -1.87 -19.15
N ILE A 137 -7.68 -1.54 -18.73
CA ILE A 137 -7.09 -0.20 -18.89
C ILE A 137 -6.28 0.00 -20.18
N GLN A 138 -6.33 -0.94 -21.11
CA GLN A 138 -5.64 -0.79 -22.38
C GLN A 138 -6.23 0.39 -23.18
N ALA A 139 -5.36 1.20 -23.77
CA ALA A 139 -5.76 2.21 -24.74
C ALA A 139 -6.48 1.55 -25.92
N LYS A 140 -7.52 2.22 -26.43
CA LYS A 140 -8.33 1.75 -27.56
C LYS A 140 -7.78 2.27 -28.87
#